data_AF-A0A672KZA4-F1
#
_entry.id   AF-A0A672KZA4-F1
#
_cell.length_a   1.000
_cell.length_b   1.000
_cell.length_c   1.000
_cell.angle_alpha   90.00
_cell.angle_beta   90.00
_cell.angle_gamma   90.00
#
_symmetry.space_group_name_H-M   'P 1'
#
loop_
_entity.id
_entity.type
_entity.pdbx_description
1 polymer ?
#
loop_
_entity_poly.entity_id
_entity_poly.type
_entity_poly.pdbx_seq_one_letter_code
_entity_poly.pdbx_strand_id
1 'polypeptide(L)'
;MAPIPIPPLSIPPPPPPPPPPVSASGLTRVDSGRKHRLRNLNWERIPKERVEGRKSVWSGSLDEDCELSIDLRSLDELFGQKEGDRPDRASGFRRSLRHCGSPQETSVDKVTLLDSKRSMNVGIFLRQLKIAAREIVEDVRRGVGERYGAEKLTELCKLLPDNEEVLPHRIRHVCPSTLRSASY
;
A
#
# COMPACT_ATOMS: atom_id res chain seq x y z
N MET A 1 -18.57 -63.98 -59.57
CA MET A 1 -19.01 -63.72 -58.19
C MET A 1 -17.95 -64.30 -57.26
N ALA A 2 -17.18 -63.46 -56.59
CA ALA A 2 -16.26 -63.85 -55.51
C ALA A 2 -16.19 -62.65 -54.55
N PRO A 3 -16.52 -62.80 -53.26
CA PRO A 3 -16.50 -61.68 -52.32
C PRO A 3 -15.06 -61.38 -51.91
N ILE A 4 -14.67 -60.11 -51.97
CA ILE A 4 -13.39 -59.61 -51.48
C ILE A 4 -13.40 -59.68 -49.94
N PRO A 5 -12.34 -60.19 -49.29
CA PRO A 5 -12.28 -60.27 -47.84
C PRO A 5 -12.15 -58.86 -47.23
N ILE A 6 -13.02 -58.54 -46.27
CA ILE A 6 -12.97 -57.31 -45.50
C ILE A 6 -11.73 -57.39 -44.58
N PRO A 7 -10.82 -56.40 -44.58
CA PRO A 7 -9.69 -56.40 -43.65
C PRO A 7 -10.19 -56.26 -42.20
N PRO A 8 -9.52 -56.87 -41.22
CA PRO A 8 -9.91 -56.75 -39.82
C PRO A 8 -9.85 -55.28 -39.38
N LEU A 9 -10.93 -54.79 -38.76
CA LEU A 9 -10.96 -53.48 -38.13
C LEU A 9 -9.93 -53.45 -36.99
N SER A 10 -8.88 -52.64 -37.16
CA SER A 10 -7.92 -52.35 -36.10
C SER A 10 -8.64 -51.66 -34.94
N ILE A 11 -8.86 -52.37 -33.84
CA ILE A 11 -9.31 -51.77 -32.59
C ILE A 11 -8.23 -50.77 -32.16
N PRO A 12 -8.53 -49.47 -31.97
CA PRO A 12 -7.54 -48.53 -31.47
C PRO A 12 -7.08 -48.98 -30.08
N PRO A 13 -5.78 -48.84 -29.75
CA PRO A 13 -5.30 -49.20 -28.42
C PRO A 13 -6.06 -48.41 -27.35
N PRO A 14 -6.29 -49.00 -26.16
CA PRO A 14 -6.90 -48.27 -25.05
C PRO A 14 -6.08 -47.00 -24.76
N PRO A 15 -6.73 -45.90 -24.35
CA PRO A 15 -6.01 -44.69 -23.97
C PRO A 15 -5.01 -45.02 -22.85
N PRO A 16 -3.83 -44.40 -22.85
CA PRO A 16 -2.87 -44.58 -21.77
C PRO A 16 -3.51 -44.17 -20.43
N PRO A 17 -3.11 -44.80 -19.32
CA PRO A 17 -3.56 -44.39 -17.99
C PRO A 17 -3.21 -42.90 -17.78
N PRO A 18 -4.06 -42.15 -17.03
CA PRO A 18 -3.75 -40.78 -16.69
C PRO A 18 -2.40 -40.72 -15.97
N PRO A 19 -1.56 -39.70 -16.26
CA PRO A 19 -0.29 -39.55 -15.56
C PRO A 19 -0.55 -39.47 -14.04
N PRO A 20 0.32 -40.04 -13.20
CA PRO A 20 0.24 -39.83 -11.76
C PRO A 20 0.20 -38.31 -11.51
N PRO A 21 -0.51 -37.84 -10.47
CA PRO A 21 -0.48 -36.43 -10.12
C PRO A 21 0.97 -36.04 -10.03
N VAL A 22 1.39 -35.12 -10.89
CA VAL A 22 2.63 -34.40 -10.69
C VAL A 22 2.47 -33.82 -9.30
N SER A 23 3.16 -34.41 -8.32
CA SER A 23 3.70 -33.60 -7.26
C SER A 23 4.38 -32.50 -8.04
N ALA A 24 3.77 -31.33 -8.04
CA ALA A 24 4.57 -30.13 -8.09
C ALA A 24 5.59 -30.39 -6.99
N SER A 25 6.76 -30.88 -7.39
CA SER A 25 7.99 -30.19 -7.10
C SER A 25 7.68 -28.74 -7.43
N GLY A 26 6.92 -28.10 -6.52
CA GLY A 26 7.14 -26.75 -6.15
C GLY A 26 8.63 -26.75 -6.05
N LEU A 27 9.23 -26.00 -6.98
CA LEU A 27 10.53 -25.41 -6.77
C LEU A 27 10.57 -25.26 -5.28
N THR A 28 11.35 -26.13 -4.63
CA THR A 28 11.73 -25.90 -3.28
C THR A 28 12.18 -24.47 -3.42
N ARG A 29 11.37 -23.57 -2.86
CA ARG A 29 11.79 -22.23 -2.57
C ARG A 29 12.94 -22.61 -1.67
N VAL A 30 14.12 -22.74 -2.29
CA VAL A 30 15.39 -22.62 -1.64
C VAL A 30 15.12 -21.33 -0.92
N ASP A 31 14.78 -21.52 0.34
CA ASP A 31 14.81 -20.51 1.35
C ASP A 31 16.18 -19.93 1.13
N SER A 32 16.18 -18.90 0.29
CA SER A 32 17.39 -18.23 -0.15
C SER A 32 17.68 -17.44 1.09
N GLY A 33 18.29 -18.13 2.05
CA GLY A 33 18.56 -17.67 3.38
C GLY A 33 19.09 -16.27 3.21
N ARG A 34 18.27 -15.31 3.65
CA ARG A 34 18.61 -13.91 3.78
C ARG A 34 19.58 -13.45 2.69
N LYS A 35 19.12 -13.34 1.43
CA LYS A 35 19.90 -12.59 0.44
C LYS A 35 20.01 -11.17 0.94
N HIS A 36 21.16 -10.83 1.50
CA HIS A 36 21.52 -9.49 1.91
C HIS A 36 21.30 -8.57 0.69
N ARG A 37 20.31 -7.68 0.81
CA ARG A 37 19.93 -6.78 -0.27
C ARG A 37 20.80 -5.54 -0.15
N LEU A 38 21.62 -5.23 -1.15
CA LEU A 38 22.38 -3.98 -1.13
C LEU A 38 21.43 -2.76 -1.09
N ARG A 39 21.90 -1.66 -0.49
CA ARG A 39 21.20 -0.37 -0.56
C ARG A 39 21.01 0.05 -2.02
N ASN A 40 19.89 0.72 -2.29
CA ASN A 40 19.61 1.24 -3.62
C ASN A 40 20.60 2.34 -3.98
N LEU A 41 21.20 2.23 -5.16
CA LEU A 41 21.88 3.34 -5.81
C LEU A 41 20.83 4.18 -6.53
N ASN A 42 20.70 5.45 -6.16
CA ASN A 42 19.71 6.37 -6.75
C ASN A 42 20.30 7.04 -8.00
N TRP A 43 20.53 6.25 -9.05
CA TRP A 43 21.07 6.73 -10.32
C TRP A 43 20.00 6.77 -11.40
N GLU A 44 20.10 7.75 -12.29
CA GLU A 44 19.29 7.81 -13.50
C GLU A 44 20.08 7.19 -14.66
N ARG A 45 19.47 6.21 -15.34
CA ARG A 45 20.07 5.60 -16.52
C ARG A 45 20.03 6.59 -17.68
N ILE A 46 21.19 6.83 -18.29
CA ILE A 46 21.28 7.61 -19.52
C ILE A 46 20.64 6.79 -20.66
N PRO A 47 19.65 7.33 -21.38
CA PRO A 47 19.07 6.67 -22.55
C PRO A 47 20.13 6.35 -23.62
N LYS A 48 19.99 5.20 -24.29
CA LYS A 48 20.97 4.72 -25.28
C LYS A 48 21.13 5.69 -26.44
N GLU A 49 20.03 6.31 -26.86
CA GLU A 49 19.97 7.28 -27.96
C GLU A 49 20.82 8.54 -27.67
N ARG A 50 21.11 8.82 -26.40
CA ARG A 50 21.95 9.94 -25.97
C ARG A 50 23.45 9.59 -25.94
N VAL A 51 23.79 8.30 -25.98
CA VAL A 51 25.16 7.78 -25.88
C VAL A 51 25.65 7.29 -27.23
N GLU A 52 24.84 6.50 -27.93
CA GLU A 52 25.17 5.90 -29.22
C GLU A 52 25.36 6.98 -30.29
N GLY A 53 26.45 6.89 -31.07
CA GLY A 53 26.78 7.82 -32.15
C GLY A 53 27.27 9.22 -31.72
N ARG A 54 27.36 9.48 -30.41
CA ARG A 54 27.92 10.75 -29.87
C ARG A 54 29.24 10.50 -29.17
N LYS A 55 30.15 11.47 -29.23
CA LYS A 55 31.38 11.44 -28.43
C LYS A 55 31.04 11.65 -26.96
N SER A 56 30.99 10.57 -26.19
CA SER A 56 30.74 10.59 -24.74
C SER A 56 31.74 9.69 -24.01
N VAL A 57 31.90 9.90 -22.70
CA VAL A 57 32.73 9.03 -21.85
C VAL A 57 32.21 7.58 -21.77
N TRP A 58 30.95 7.37 -22.18
CA TRP A 58 30.32 6.05 -22.27
C TRP A 58 30.47 5.40 -23.65
N SER A 59 31.01 6.13 -24.62
CA SER A 59 31.21 5.70 -26.01
C SER A 59 32.63 5.16 -26.26
N GLY A 60 33.48 5.12 -25.23
CA GLY A 60 34.82 4.54 -25.29
C GLY A 60 34.75 3.03 -25.05
N SER A 61 35.47 2.26 -25.85
CA SER A 61 35.77 0.86 -25.56
C SER A 61 36.51 0.82 -24.24
N LEU A 62 35.93 0.18 -23.22
CA LEU A 62 36.73 -0.26 -22.08
C LEU A 62 37.78 -1.21 -22.68
N ASP A 63 39.07 -1.00 -22.41
CA ASP A 63 40.10 -1.96 -22.83
C ASP A 63 39.62 -3.36 -22.40
N GLU A 64 39.52 -4.29 -23.36
CA GLU A 64 39.02 -5.65 -23.14
C GLU A 64 39.80 -6.40 -22.04
N ASP A 65 40.95 -5.85 -21.64
CA ASP A 65 41.87 -6.34 -20.61
C ASP A 65 41.62 -5.80 -19.20
N CYS A 66 40.68 -4.86 -19.00
CA CYS A 66 40.28 -4.45 -17.66
C CYS A 66 39.33 -5.49 -17.06
N GLU A 67 39.87 -6.62 -16.60
CA GLU A 67 39.16 -7.60 -15.79
C GLU A 67 38.87 -6.98 -14.41
N LEU A 68 37.82 -6.15 -14.36
CA LEU A 68 37.33 -5.52 -13.13
C LEU A 68 36.66 -6.61 -12.27
N SER A 69 37.46 -7.32 -11.47
CA SER A 69 36.95 -8.22 -10.45
C SER A 69 36.33 -7.41 -9.31
N ILE A 70 35.00 -7.47 -9.20
CA ILE A 70 34.27 -6.81 -8.13
C ILE A 70 34.14 -7.78 -6.96
N ASP A 71 34.66 -7.40 -5.78
CA ASP A 71 34.47 -8.17 -4.55
C ASP A 71 33.04 -7.99 -4.01
N LEU A 72 32.18 -8.95 -4.35
CA LEU A 72 30.79 -8.99 -3.91
C LEU A 72 30.64 -9.13 -2.39
N ARG A 73 31.62 -9.74 -1.70
CA ARG A 73 31.56 -9.92 -0.25
C ARG A 73 31.75 -8.59 0.47
N SER A 74 32.74 -7.81 0.06
CA SER A 74 32.96 -6.46 0.59
C SER A 74 31.79 -5.52 0.30
N LEU A 75 31.18 -5.61 -0.89
CA LEU A 75 29.98 -4.83 -1.20
C LEU A 75 28.82 -5.14 -0.26
N ASP A 76 28.63 -6.42 0.05
CA ASP A 76 27.56 -6.85 0.95
C ASP A 76 27.79 -6.44 2.40
N GLU A 77 29.03 -6.50 2.88
CA GLU A 77 29.38 -6.05 4.22
C GLU A 77 29.17 -4.53 4.41
N LEU A 78 29.58 -3.73 3.41
CA LEU A 78 29.54 -2.27 3.49
C LEU A 78 28.16 -1.68 3.18
N PHE A 79 27.48 -2.24 2.17
CA PHE A 79 26.24 -1.69 1.62
C PHE A 79 25.04 -2.60 1.78
N GLY A 80 25.18 -3.76 2.42
CA GLY A 80 24.08 -4.66 2.74
C GLY A 80 23.02 -3.99 3.62
N GLN A 81 21.77 -4.13 3.22
CA GLN A 81 20.63 -3.81 4.04
C GLN A 81 20.47 -4.95 5.05
N LYS A 82 20.93 -4.71 6.28
CA LYS A 82 20.58 -5.56 7.42
C LYS A 82 19.05 -5.61 7.49
N GLU A 83 18.44 -6.78 7.29
CA GLU A 83 17.06 -7.05 7.71
C GLU A 83 16.99 -7.07 9.25
N GLY A 84 17.43 -5.97 9.88
CA GLY A 84 17.14 -5.64 11.24
C GLY A 84 15.85 -4.85 11.20
N ASP A 85 14.76 -5.52 11.58
CA ASP A 85 13.55 -4.87 12.05
C ASP A 85 13.02 -3.80 11.09
N ARG A 86 12.39 -4.23 9.99
CA ARG A 86 11.22 -3.44 9.57
C ARG A 86 10.25 -3.66 10.74
N PRO A 87 10.02 -2.69 11.64
CA PRO A 87 8.89 -2.83 12.54
C PRO A 87 7.72 -3.07 11.60
N ASP A 88 7.01 -4.14 11.87
CA ASP A 88 5.78 -4.55 11.23
C ASP A 88 4.72 -3.45 11.39
N ARG A 89 4.96 -2.28 10.78
CA ARG A 89 4.07 -1.13 10.75
C ARG A 89 2.92 -1.40 9.77
N ALA A 90 3.05 -2.42 8.93
CA ALA A 90 1.93 -2.95 8.14
C ALA A 90 0.93 -3.75 9.00
N SER A 91 1.37 -4.51 10.01
CA SER A 91 0.46 -5.18 10.95
C SER A 91 0.01 -4.27 12.10
N GLY A 92 0.83 -3.29 12.50
CA GLY A 92 0.45 -2.28 13.50
C GLY A 92 -0.75 -1.41 13.06
N PHE A 93 -0.88 -1.11 11.76
CA PHE A 93 -2.02 -0.36 11.24
C PHE A 93 -3.34 -1.14 11.36
N ARG A 94 -3.31 -2.48 11.19
CA ARG A 94 -4.50 -3.32 11.33
C ARG A 94 -4.81 -3.76 12.76
N ARG A 95 -3.81 -3.79 13.64
CA ARG A 95 -4.00 -4.16 15.06
C ARG A 95 -4.46 -2.97 15.91
N SER A 96 -4.01 -1.75 15.60
CA SER A 96 -4.42 -0.52 16.30
C SER A 96 -5.89 -0.14 16.03
N LEU A 97 -6.49 -0.58 14.92
CA LEU A 97 -7.92 -0.37 14.68
C LEU A 97 -8.82 -1.28 15.53
N ARG A 98 -8.26 -2.36 16.11
CA ARG A 98 -9.03 -3.35 16.90
C ARG A 98 -8.94 -3.15 18.41
N HIS A 99 -8.03 -2.31 18.90
CA HIS A 99 -7.78 -2.19 20.34
C HIS A 99 -8.22 -0.86 20.97
N CYS A 100 -8.94 -0.02 20.23
CA CYS A 100 -9.72 1.08 20.81
C CYS A 100 -11.20 0.70 20.90
N GLY A 101 -11.48 -0.52 21.35
CA GLY A 101 -12.82 -1.01 21.63
C GLY A 101 -13.03 -1.02 23.13
N SER A 102 -13.76 -0.03 23.63
CA SER A 102 -14.55 -0.22 24.85
C SER A 102 -15.49 -1.43 24.63
N PRO A 103 -15.73 -2.29 25.63
CA PRO A 103 -16.73 -3.33 25.52
C PRO A 103 -18.12 -2.67 25.39
N GLN A 104 -18.88 -3.10 24.39
CA GLN A 104 -20.25 -2.64 24.09
C GLN A 104 -20.37 -1.19 23.61
N GLU A 105 -20.32 -0.99 22.30
CA GLU A 105 -21.52 -0.46 21.65
C GLU A 105 -21.53 -0.94 20.20
N THR A 106 -22.73 -1.33 19.81
CA THR A 106 -23.19 -1.87 18.55
C THR A 106 -22.45 -1.32 17.32
N SER A 107 -22.31 -2.18 16.31
CA SER A 107 -22.01 -1.83 14.92
C SER A 107 -23.12 -0.95 14.34
N VAL A 108 -23.26 0.28 14.87
CA VAL A 108 -23.99 1.34 14.20
C VAL A 108 -23.15 1.65 12.97
N ASP A 109 -23.75 1.47 11.79
CA ASP A 109 -23.19 1.89 10.51
C ASP A 109 -22.46 3.21 10.67
N LYS A 110 -21.13 3.17 10.66
CA LYS A 110 -20.31 4.38 10.70
C LYS A 110 -20.44 5.02 9.32
N VAL A 111 -21.49 5.81 9.13
CA VAL A 111 -21.68 6.62 7.93
C VAL A 111 -20.51 7.59 7.86
N THR A 112 -19.55 7.32 6.97
CA THR A 112 -18.46 8.24 6.69
C THR A 112 -19.02 9.39 5.86
N LEU A 113 -19.21 10.55 6.51
CA LEU A 113 -19.69 11.77 5.85
C LEU A 113 -18.64 12.38 4.93
N LEU A 114 -17.36 12.11 5.23
CA LEU A 114 -16.22 12.62 4.47
C LEU A 114 -15.82 11.63 3.37
N ASP A 115 -15.34 12.15 2.25
CA ASP A 115 -14.70 11.31 1.23
C ASP A 115 -13.40 10.68 1.78
N SER A 116 -12.92 9.62 1.11
CA SER A 116 -11.77 8.85 1.57
C SER A 116 -10.47 9.67 1.66
N LYS A 117 -10.25 10.63 0.75
CA LYS A 117 -9.05 11.48 0.76
C LYS A 117 -9.12 12.46 1.92
N ARG A 118 -10.27 13.10 2.12
CA ARG A 118 -10.46 14.07 3.22
C ARG A 118 -10.41 13.40 4.58
N SER A 119 -11.07 12.24 4.75
CA SER A 119 -10.99 11.45 5.99
C SER A 119 -9.56 11.04 6.32
N MET A 120 -8.74 10.70 5.32
CA MET A 120 -7.33 10.34 5.53
C MET A 120 -6.51 11.55 5.97
N ASN A 121 -6.66 12.69 5.31
CA ASN A 121 -5.93 13.92 5.66
C ASN A 121 -6.22 14.37 7.10
N VAL A 122 -7.50 14.41 7.49
CA VAL A 122 -7.92 14.72 8.86
C VAL A 122 -7.33 13.72 9.85
N GLY A 123 -7.40 12.42 9.55
CA GLY A 123 -6.87 11.37 10.42
C GLY A 123 -5.35 11.42 10.62
N ILE A 124 -4.59 11.77 9.57
CA ILE A 124 -3.13 11.94 9.65
C ILE A 124 -2.79 13.12 10.55
N PHE A 125 -3.43 14.28 10.31
CA PHE A 125 -3.16 15.49 11.08
C PHE A 125 -3.47 15.30 12.57
N LEU A 126 -4.66 14.77 12.90
CA LEU A 126 -5.05 14.56 14.30
C LEU A 126 -4.09 13.60 15.04
N ARG A 127 -3.58 12.58 14.34
CA ARG A 127 -2.59 11.65 14.91
C ARG A 127 -1.24 12.33 15.18
N GLN A 128 -0.81 13.24 14.31
CA GLN A 128 0.41 14.01 14.48
C GLN A 128 0.28 15.07 15.58
N LEU A 129 -0.90 15.66 15.70
CA LEU A 129 -1.21 16.71 16.67
C LEU A 129 -1.18 16.18 18.11
N LYS A 130 -1.53 14.90 18.32
CA LYS A 130 -1.53 14.20 19.63
C LYS A 130 -2.33 14.90 20.74
N ILE A 131 -3.31 15.72 20.36
CA ILE A 131 -4.22 16.42 21.28
C ILE A 131 -5.63 15.86 21.03
N ALA A 132 -6.41 15.62 22.09
CA ALA A 132 -7.77 15.12 21.92
C ALA A 132 -8.65 16.18 21.26
N ALA A 133 -9.55 15.78 20.36
CA ALA A 133 -10.42 16.72 19.64
C ALA A 133 -11.20 17.67 20.57
N ARG A 134 -11.66 17.16 21.72
CA ARG A 134 -12.32 17.97 22.76
C ARG A 134 -11.43 19.10 23.30
N GLU A 135 -10.14 18.84 23.47
CA GLU A 135 -9.18 19.82 23.99
C GLU A 135 -8.87 20.87 22.94
N ILE A 136 -8.77 20.48 21.67
CA ILE A 136 -8.62 21.41 20.55
C ILE A 136 -9.80 22.39 20.50
N VAL A 137 -11.03 21.88 20.61
CA VAL A 137 -12.24 22.71 20.62
C VAL A 137 -12.22 23.70 21.79
N GLU A 138 -11.83 23.23 22.98
CA GLU A 138 -11.72 24.07 24.17
C GLU A 138 -10.63 25.14 24.06
N ASP A 139 -9.47 24.80 23.48
CA ASP A 139 -8.40 25.76 23.24
C ASP A 139 -8.81 26.83 22.23
N VAL A 140 -9.51 26.45 21.17
CA VAL A 140 -10.07 27.40 20.20
C VAL A 140 -11.09 28.33 20.87
N ARG A 141 -11.99 27.79 21.72
CA ARG A 141 -12.97 28.60 22.47
C ARG A 141 -12.32 29.61 23.40
N ARG A 142 -11.22 29.22 24.06
CA ARG A 142 -10.47 30.09 24.97
C ARG A 142 -9.44 30.98 24.27
N GLY A 143 -9.19 30.79 22.98
CA GLY A 143 -8.15 31.51 22.23
C GLY A 143 -6.71 31.10 22.58
N VAL A 144 -6.49 29.88 23.08
CA VAL A 144 -5.15 29.40 23.50
C VAL A 144 -4.41 28.77 22.32
N GLY A 145 -3.53 29.55 21.67
CA GLY A 145 -2.79 29.12 20.46
C GLY A 145 -1.35 28.65 20.68
N GLU A 146 -0.72 28.95 21.82
CA GLU A 146 0.74 28.80 22.00
C GLU A 146 1.26 27.36 21.81
N ARG A 147 0.48 26.36 22.23
CA ARG A 147 0.85 24.93 22.14
C ARG A 147 0.84 24.36 20.71
N TYR A 148 0.24 25.07 19.77
CA TYR A 148 0.09 24.64 18.38
C TYR A 148 1.23 25.16 17.49
N GLY A 149 1.65 26.40 17.70
CA GLY A 149 2.57 27.09 16.78
C GLY A 149 1.92 27.40 15.43
N ALA A 150 2.58 28.26 14.64
CA ALA A 150 2.01 28.78 13.39
C ALA A 150 1.69 27.67 12.36
N GLU A 151 2.55 26.67 12.24
CA GLU A 151 2.40 25.57 11.28
C GLU A 151 1.16 24.72 11.57
N LYS A 152 0.98 24.25 12.81
CA LYS A 152 -0.18 23.41 13.15
C LYS A 152 -1.48 24.19 13.11
N LEU A 153 -1.46 25.49 13.44
CA LEU A 153 -2.63 26.35 13.30
C LEU A 153 -3.01 26.54 11.83
N THR A 154 -2.02 26.74 10.96
CA THR A 154 -2.24 26.84 9.51
C THR A 154 -2.86 25.56 8.96
N GLU A 155 -2.33 24.40 9.35
CA GLU A 155 -2.89 23.10 8.97
C GLU A 155 -4.28 22.88 9.56
N LEU A 156 -4.54 23.29 10.81
CA LEU A 156 -5.87 23.22 11.41
C LEU A 156 -6.90 24.05 10.62
N CYS A 157 -6.52 25.23 10.13
CA CYS A 157 -7.36 26.05 9.26
C CYS A 157 -7.68 25.36 7.92
N LYS A 158 -6.76 24.55 7.37
CA LYS A 158 -7.01 23.77 6.14
C LYS A 158 -8.00 22.62 6.35
N LEU A 159 -8.24 22.22 7.59
CA LEU A 159 -9.17 21.15 7.95
C LEU A 159 -10.55 21.65 8.35
N LEU A 160 -10.80 22.96 8.25
CA LEU A 160 -12.12 23.50 8.48
C LEU A 160 -13.14 22.87 7.51
N PRO A 161 -14.39 22.69 7.93
CA PRO A 161 -15.43 22.13 7.06
C PRO A 161 -15.60 22.97 5.80
N ASP A 162 -15.68 22.30 4.65
CA ASP A 162 -16.02 22.95 3.39
C ASP A 162 -17.51 23.29 3.33
N ASN A 163 -17.92 24.26 2.51
CA ASN A 163 -19.33 24.68 2.41
C ASN A 163 -20.29 23.51 2.09
N GLU A 164 -19.84 22.55 1.29
CA GLU A 164 -20.59 21.32 0.96
C GLU A 164 -20.81 20.41 2.18
N GLU A 165 -19.96 20.52 3.21
CA GLU A 165 -20.01 19.71 4.42
C GLU A 165 -20.86 20.36 5.52
N VAL A 166 -20.87 21.69 5.62
CA VAL A 166 -21.73 22.39 6.58
C VAL A 166 -23.21 22.36 6.19
N LEU A 167 -23.54 22.25 4.90
CA LEU A 167 -24.92 22.15 4.40
C LEU A 167 -25.71 20.96 5.01
N PRO A 168 -25.23 19.71 4.96
CA PRO A 168 -25.92 18.58 5.59
C PRO A 168 -25.92 18.65 7.14
N HIS A 169 -24.98 19.36 7.77
CA HIS A 169 -24.95 19.54 9.23
C HIS A 169 -25.96 20.61 9.71
N ARG A 170 -26.20 21.67 8.92
CA ARG A 170 -27.25 22.67 9.21
C ARG A 170 -28.65 22.07 9.14
N ILE A 171 -28.89 21.14 8.21
CA ILE A 171 -30.20 20.49 8.07
C ILE A 171 -30.48 19.52 9.24
N ARG A 172 -29.45 18.84 9.78
CA ARG A 172 -29.62 17.96 10.94
C ARG A 172 -29.81 18.69 12.28
N HIS A 173 -29.37 19.94 12.38
CA HIS A 173 -29.59 20.78 13.55
C HIS A 173 -30.92 21.56 13.51
N VAL A 174 -31.64 21.54 12.39
CA VAL A 174 -32.98 22.15 12.27
C VAL A 174 -34.05 21.06 12.48
N CYS A 175 -34.36 20.83 13.76
CA CYS A 175 -35.61 20.29 14.33
C CYS A 175 -36.07 18.84 14.00
N PRO A 176 -35.99 17.91 14.98
CA PRO A 176 -36.87 16.73 15.06
C PRO A 176 -38.15 16.92 15.89
N SER A 177 -38.38 18.09 16.51
CA SER A 177 -39.42 18.24 17.55
C SER A 177 -40.69 19.00 17.16
N THR A 178 -40.99 19.24 15.87
CA THR A 178 -42.21 19.99 15.48
C THR A 178 -43.17 19.25 14.54
N LEU A 179 -43.02 17.93 14.30
CA LEU A 179 -44.02 17.14 13.59
C LEU A 179 -44.85 16.24 14.53
N ARG A 180 -45.37 16.84 15.60
CA ARG A 180 -46.47 16.27 16.40
C ARG A 180 -47.53 17.35 16.65
N SER A 181 -48.26 17.71 15.59
CA SER A 181 -49.63 18.24 15.63
C SER A 181 -50.00 18.81 14.27
N ALA A 182 -50.46 17.95 13.36
CA ALA A 182 -51.33 18.34 12.25
C ALA A 182 -51.89 17.06 11.61
N SER A 183 -52.83 16.41 12.29
CA SER A 183 -53.85 15.59 11.65
C SER A 183 -55.07 15.69 12.55
N TYR A 184 -55.98 16.59 12.17
CA TYR A 184 -57.39 16.46 12.45
C TYR A 184 -57.94 15.27 11.66
#